data_AF-A0A842XZZ8-F1
#
_entry.id   AF-A0A842XZZ8-F1
#
_cell.length_a   1.000
_cell.length_b   1.000
_cell.length_c   1.000
_cell.angle_alpha   90.00
_cell.angle_beta   90.00
_cell.angle_gamma   90.00
#
_symmetry.space_group_name_H-M   'P 1'
#
loop_
_entity.id
_entity.type
_entity.pdbx_description
1 polymer ?
#
loop_
_entity_poly.entity_id
_entity_poly.type
_entity_poly.pdbx_seq_one_letter_code
_entity_poly.pdbx_strand_id
1 'polypeptide(L)'
;MNFRKTVLLIFSMLLFAIFIIPEALAQNSCLDCHEKLTVFNESERQFNEIRIKHLARDVSCSVDCHASILDKIAISNYEQWTKSKHALFGVTCEKCHGGDAGSDEKETAHTGVYRSSDTRSRIYYRNVPETCGECHTDELEHFKNSVHFQNLQALKNAPTCDTCHVSHEFEILAVEEFHALCSNCHNPDMRIAPADAPEKAIIALGNAEILKSEIRTARDAIKQAKEEGRDVTAAQVELDKAITIHDNLPIIWHDFNLALFEGVITDGLNAARKSQEEAGLQPVETLPSTPGFGIILSLLGFGMIYVSIIYYRRK
;
A
#
# COMPACT_ATOMS: atom_id res chain seq x y z
N MET A 1 -29.79 -57.67 -2.47
CA MET A 1 -29.62 -56.45 -3.30
C MET A 1 -30.52 -55.35 -2.71
N ASN A 2 -30.15 -54.71 -1.57
CA ASN A 2 -30.87 -53.54 -1.00
C ASN A 2 -30.21 -53.00 0.31
N PHE A 3 -28.88 -52.96 0.39
CA PHE A 3 -28.20 -52.34 1.56
C PHE A 3 -27.10 -51.35 1.15
N ARG A 4 -26.43 -51.60 0.01
CA ARG A 4 -25.43 -50.70 -0.56
C ARG A 4 -25.98 -49.39 -1.15
N LYS A 5 -27.26 -49.33 -1.52
CA LYS A 5 -27.88 -48.11 -2.10
C LYS A 5 -28.29 -47.09 -1.03
N THR A 6 -28.61 -47.54 0.18
CA THR A 6 -29.07 -46.64 1.27
C THR A 6 -27.90 -45.88 1.91
N VAL A 7 -26.72 -46.49 2.02
CA VAL A 7 -25.52 -45.85 2.60
C VAL A 7 -24.95 -44.77 1.68
N LEU A 8 -25.04 -44.95 0.36
CA LEU A 8 -24.59 -43.94 -0.63
C LEU A 8 -25.50 -42.71 -0.70
N LEU A 9 -26.81 -42.87 -0.44
CA LEU A 9 -27.75 -41.75 -0.40
C LEU A 9 -27.59 -40.88 0.87
N ILE A 10 -27.31 -41.50 2.02
CA ILE A 10 -27.10 -40.76 3.28
C ILE A 10 -25.77 -39.98 3.25
N PHE A 11 -24.72 -40.55 2.64
CA PHE A 11 -23.44 -39.84 2.50
C PHE A 11 -23.52 -38.67 1.51
N SER A 12 -24.36 -38.77 0.47
CA SER A 12 -24.61 -37.67 -0.48
C SER A 12 -25.47 -36.55 0.12
N MET A 13 -26.38 -36.84 1.06
CA MET A 13 -27.15 -35.79 1.76
C MET A 13 -26.34 -35.08 2.85
N LEU A 14 -25.36 -35.76 3.47
CA LEU A 14 -24.45 -35.15 4.47
C LEU A 14 -23.37 -34.26 3.84
N LEU A 15 -22.96 -34.52 2.60
CA LEU A 15 -22.01 -33.67 1.86
C LEU A 15 -22.64 -32.37 1.33
N PHE A 16 -23.97 -32.27 1.28
CA PHE A 16 -24.68 -31.04 0.88
C PHE A 16 -25.02 -30.13 2.07
N ALA A 17 -24.81 -30.60 3.31
CA ALA A 17 -25.14 -29.86 4.53
C ALA A 17 -24.01 -28.93 5.03
N ILE A 18 -22.89 -28.81 4.30
CA ILE A 18 -21.72 -28.00 4.70
C ILE A 18 -21.61 -26.67 3.91
N PHE A 19 -22.55 -26.37 3.00
CA PHE A 19 -22.60 -25.08 2.29
C PHE A 19 -23.97 -24.40 2.38
N ILE A 20 -24.64 -24.50 3.53
CA ILE A 20 -25.61 -23.47 3.90
C ILE A 20 -24.84 -22.44 4.74
N ILE A 21 -24.09 -21.58 4.04
CA ILE A 21 -23.87 -20.24 4.57
C ILE A 21 -25.29 -19.66 4.71
N PRO A 22 -25.73 -19.20 5.88
CA PRO A 22 -27.07 -18.67 6.03
C PRO A 22 -27.22 -17.44 5.15
N GLU A 23 -27.80 -17.63 3.96
CA GLU A 23 -28.27 -16.60 3.03
C GLU A 23 -29.25 -15.62 3.71
N ALA A 24 -29.76 -15.99 4.89
CA ALA A 24 -30.65 -15.20 5.73
C ALA A 24 -29.96 -14.15 6.62
N LEU A 25 -28.64 -14.21 6.83
CA LEU A 25 -27.90 -13.10 7.48
C LEU A 25 -27.42 -12.04 6.46
N ALA A 26 -27.56 -12.33 5.16
CA ALA A 26 -27.09 -11.48 4.07
C ALA A 26 -28.16 -10.51 3.54
N GLN A 27 -29.38 -10.49 4.11
CA GLN A 27 -30.49 -9.65 3.61
C GLN A 27 -30.73 -8.37 4.43
N ASN A 28 -30.04 -8.25 5.57
CA ASN A 28 -30.11 -7.09 6.47
C ASN A 28 -28.69 -6.64 6.73
N SER A 29 -28.12 -5.87 5.81
CA SER A 29 -26.82 -5.23 5.97
C SER A 29 -26.96 -3.72 5.84
N CYS A 30 -25.99 -2.99 6.39
CA CYS A 30 -25.89 -1.53 6.19
C CYS A 30 -26.01 -1.15 4.70
N LEU A 31 -25.51 -2.02 3.80
CA LEU A 31 -25.50 -1.83 2.36
C LEU A 31 -26.91 -1.85 1.77
N ASP A 32 -27.81 -2.71 2.24
CA ASP A 32 -29.16 -2.88 1.68
C ASP A 32 -30.01 -1.62 1.85
N CYS A 33 -29.85 -0.93 2.99
CA CYS A 33 -30.53 0.34 3.26
C CYS A 33 -29.77 1.53 2.65
N HIS A 34 -28.44 1.54 2.71
CA HIS A 34 -27.66 2.71 2.30
C HIS A 34 -27.33 2.78 0.80
N GLU A 35 -27.31 1.67 0.06
CA GLU A 35 -27.12 1.67 -1.41
C GLU A 35 -28.17 2.53 -2.13
N LYS A 36 -29.40 2.55 -1.62
CA LYS A 36 -30.50 3.37 -2.17
C LYS A 36 -30.42 4.83 -1.73
N LEU A 37 -29.69 5.12 -0.65
CA LEU A 37 -29.50 6.45 -0.08
C LEU A 37 -28.22 7.14 -0.60
N THR A 38 -27.24 6.38 -1.07
CA THR A 38 -25.95 6.87 -1.61
C THR A 38 -26.09 7.55 -2.98
N VAL A 39 -27.31 7.76 -3.48
CA VAL A 39 -27.58 8.59 -4.66
C VAL A 39 -27.46 10.08 -4.29
N PHE A 40 -26.21 10.51 -4.20
CA PHE A 40 -25.68 11.86 -4.11
C PHE A 40 -26.23 12.73 -2.96
N ASN A 41 -25.33 13.16 -2.07
CA ASN A 41 -25.63 14.22 -1.11
C ASN A 41 -25.97 15.54 -1.85
N GLU A 42 -26.58 16.49 -1.14
CA GLU A 42 -27.06 17.75 -1.75
C GLU A 42 -25.94 18.54 -2.46
N SER A 43 -24.72 18.48 -1.95
CA SER A 43 -23.55 19.10 -2.57
C SER A 43 -23.15 18.40 -3.88
N GLU A 44 -23.16 17.07 -3.91
CA GLU A 44 -22.88 16.28 -5.12
C GLU A 44 -23.96 16.48 -6.19
N ARG A 45 -25.23 16.64 -5.79
CA ARG A 45 -26.31 17.06 -6.72
C ARG A 45 -26.06 18.45 -7.29
N GLN A 46 -25.63 19.38 -6.45
CA GLN A 46 -25.31 20.75 -6.86
C GLN A 46 -24.13 20.79 -7.85
N PHE A 47 -23.10 19.96 -7.64
CA PHE A 47 -21.99 19.80 -8.58
C PHE A 47 -22.45 19.20 -9.92
N ASN A 48 -23.33 18.19 -9.89
CA ASN A 48 -23.91 17.62 -11.11
C ASN A 48 -24.78 18.62 -11.87
N GLU A 49 -25.54 19.47 -11.19
CA GLU A 49 -26.27 20.57 -11.83
C GLU A 49 -25.33 21.59 -12.49
N ILE A 50 -24.23 21.94 -11.81
CA ILE A 50 -23.21 22.84 -12.36
C ILE A 50 -22.62 22.24 -13.64
N ARG A 51 -22.31 20.93 -13.63
CA ARG A 51 -21.81 20.19 -14.80
C ARG A 51 -22.79 20.26 -15.98
N ILE A 52 -24.08 19.97 -15.76
CA ILE A 52 -25.12 20.05 -16.80
C ILE A 52 -25.24 21.47 -17.35
N LYS A 53 -25.19 22.48 -16.47
CA LYS A 53 -25.25 23.91 -16.83
C LYS A 53 -24.04 24.40 -17.62
N HIS A 54 -22.87 23.76 -17.50
CA HIS A 54 -21.67 24.08 -18.29
C HIS A 54 -21.74 23.42 -19.68
N LEU A 55 -22.14 22.16 -19.76
CA LEU A 55 -22.35 21.44 -21.02
C LEU A 55 -23.43 22.10 -21.89
N ALA A 56 -24.49 22.61 -21.28
CA ALA A 56 -25.54 23.35 -21.99
C ALA A 56 -25.08 24.72 -22.54
N ARG A 57 -23.90 25.21 -22.15
CA ARG A 57 -23.35 26.51 -22.56
C ARG A 57 -22.11 26.39 -23.45
N ASP A 58 -21.78 25.18 -23.91
CA ASP A 58 -20.59 24.92 -24.74
C ASP A 58 -19.27 25.41 -24.12
N VAL A 59 -19.24 25.52 -22.79
CA VAL A 59 -18.01 25.84 -22.05
C VAL A 59 -17.19 24.55 -21.99
N SER A 60 -16.10 24.46 -22.76
CA SER A 60 -15.23 23.29 -22.71
C SER A 60 -14.52 23.24 -21.35
N CYS A 61 -14.95 22.33 -20.48
CA CYS A 61 -14.14 21.92 -19.35
C CYS A 61 -12.92 21.19 -19.91
N SER A 62 -11.72 21.75 -19.76
CA SER A 62 -10.50 20.95 -19.82
C SER A 62 -10.54 20.04 -18.59
N VAL A 63 -11.04 18.82 -18.79
CA VAL A 63 -10.99 17.74 -17.79
C VAL A 63 -9.54 17.40 -17.43
N ASP A 64 -8.56 17.77 -18.25
CA ASP A 64 -7.14 17.52 -18.00
C ASP A 64 -6.59 18.22 -16.74
N CYS A 65 -7.18 19.34 -16.28
CA CYS A 65 -6.67 20.08 -15.11
C CYS A 65 -7.41 19.78 -13.78
N HIS A 66 -8.61 19.19 -13.83
CA HIS A 66 -9.44 18.99 -12.62
C HIS A 66 -10.06 17.59 -12.49
N ALA A 67 -9.96 16.71 -13.49
CA ALA A 67 -10.64 15.41 -13.48
C ALA A 67 -10.23 14.53 -12.29
N SER A 68 -8.94 14.45 -11.96
CA SER A 68 -8.47 13.60 -10.85
C SER A 68 -8.96 14.06 -9.47
N ILE A 69 -9.15 15.38 -9.28
CA ILE A 69 -9.65 15.96 -8.04
C ILE A 69 -11.18 15.84 -7.98
N LEU A 70 -11.87 16.05 -9.10
CA LEU A 70 -13.33 15.94 -9.17
C LEU A 70 -13.82 14.49 -9.10
N ASP A 71 -13.12 13.53 -9.70
CA ASP A 71 -13.47 12.11 -9.59
C ASP A 71 -13.33 11.61 -8.14
N LYS A 72 -12.26 11.99 -7.44
CA LYS A 72 -12.08 11.62 -6.02
C LYS A 72 -13.11 12.26 -5.09
N ILE A 73 -13.60 13.46 -5.39
CA ILE A 73 -14.61 14.17 -4.59
C ILE A 73 -16.04 13.76 -4.96
N ALA A 74 -16.28 13.34 -6.20
CA ALA A 74 -17.62 13.01 -6.72
C ALA A 74 -18.00 11.53 -6.59
N ILE A 75 -17.03 10.65 -6.29
CA ILE A 75 -17.29 9.24 -5.99
C ILE A 75 -17.70 9.13 -4.52
N SER A 76 -18.93 8.68 -4.28
CA SER A 76 -19.44 8.46 -2.93
C SER A 76 -18.51 7.55 -2.13
N ASN A 77 -18.38 7.77 -0.82
CA ASN A 77 -17.62 6.89 0.08
C ASN A 77 -18.01 5.40 -0.06
N TYR A 78 -19.28 5.14 -0.39
CA TYR A 78 -19.76 3.80 -0.69
C TYR A 78 -19.09 3.21 -1.93
N GLU A 79 -18.99 3.96 -3.03
CA GLU A 79 -18.35 3.49 -4.26
C GLU A 79 -16.83 3.33 -4.12
N GLN A 80 -16.18 4.18 -3.30
CA GLN A 80 -14.78 3.95 -2.92
C GLN A 80 -14.64 2.63 -2.15
N TRP A 81 -15.49 2.43 -1.13
CA TRP A 81 -15.49 1.22 -0.32
C TRP A 81 -15.75 -0.04 -1.15
N THR A 82 -16.73 -0.06 -2.07
CA THR A 82 -17.02 -1.25 -2.88
C THR A 82 -15.85 -1.70 -3.74
N LYS A 83 -14.92 -0.79 -4.07
CA LYS A 83 -13.70 -1.08 -4.84
C LYS A 83 -12.49 -1.42 -3.94
N SER A 84 -12.61 -1.24 -2.63
CA SER A 84 -11.52 -1.49 -1.68
C SER A 84 -11.25 -2.97 -1.44
N LYS A 85 -10.05 -3.27 -0.95
CA LYS A 85 -9.73 -4.61 -0.43
C LYS A 85 -10.62 -4.98 0.77
N HIS A 86 -11.00 -4.00 1.60
CA HIS A 86 -11.90 -4.25 2.73
C HIS A 86 -13.26 -4.79 2.29
N ALA A 87 -13.86 -4.25 1.22
CA ALA A 87 -15.08 -4.82 0.66
C ALA A 87 -14.86 -6.24 0.10
N LEU A 88 -13.74 -6.49 -0.58
CA LEU A 88 -13.40 -7.82 -1.09
C LEU A 88 -13.33 -8.88 0.02
N PHE A 89 -12.88 -8.51 1.22
CA PHE A 89 -12.79 -9.39 2.39
C PHE A 89 -14.03 -9.33 3.31
N GLY A 90 -15.11 -8.66 2.90
CA GLY A 90 -16.36 -8.61 3.67
C GLY A 90 -16.31 -7.73 4.92
N VAL A 91 -15.38 -6.78 4.98
CA VAL A 91 -15.33 -5.76 6.05
C VAL A 91 -16.38 -4.69 5.75
N THR A 92 -17.50 -4.77 6.45
CA THR A 92 -18.67 -3.89 6.30
C THR A 92 -18.55 -2.61 7.13
N CYS A 93 -19.42 -1.62 6.85
CA CYS A 93 -19.30 -0.26 7.38
C CYS A 93 -19.25 -0.19 8.91
N GLU A 94 -20.00 -1.06 9.60
CA GLU A 94 -20.10 -1.06 11.05
C GLU A 94 -18.81 -1.50 11.74
N LYS A 95 -17.96 -2.26 11.04
CA LYS A 95 -16.62 -2.65 11.54
C LYS A 95 -15.74 -1.43 11.82
N CYS A 96 -15.94 -0.33 11.08
CA CYS A 96 -15.20 0.91 11.30
C CYS A 96 -16.06 2.00 11.96
N HIS A 97 -17.33 2.16 11.56
CA HIS A 97 -18.18 3.27 12.00
C HIS A 97 -19.04 2.97 13.24
N GLY A 98 -19.13 1.70 13.66
CA GLY A 98 -20.08 1.25 14.68
C GLY A 98 -21.47 0.98 14.08
N GLY A 99 -22.44 0.68 14.94
CA GLY A 99 -23.76 0.22 14.52
C GLY A 99 -23.96 -1.27 14.71
N ASP A 100 -25.22 -1.70 14.55
CA ASP A 100 -25.61 -3.11 14.54
C ASP A 100 -26.16 -3.46 13.15
N ALA A 101 -25.29 -4.06 12.32
CA ALA A 101 -25.67 -4.46 10.98
C ALA A 101 -26.78 -5.53 10.98
N GLY A 102 -27.01 -6.26 12.08
CA GLY A 102 -28.04 -7.30 12.16
C GLY A 102 -29.46 -6.78 12.40
N SER A 103 -29.63 -5.47 12.62
CA SER A 103 -30.91 -4.86 12.93
C SER A 103 -31.49 -4.08 11.75
N ASP A 104 -32.79 -4.22 11.51
CA ASP A 104 -33.58 -3.43 10.56
C ASP A 104 -34.21 -2.17 11.20
N GLU A 105 -34.34 -2.15 12.53
CA GLU A 105 -34.77 -0.96 13.28
C GLU A 105 -33.68 0.13 13.25
N LYS A 106 -34.03 1.32 12.73
CA LYS A 106 -33.10 2.43 12.50
C LYS A 106 -32.30 2.80 13.75
N GLU A 107 -32.97 2.97 14.89
CA GLU A 107 -32.34 3.39 16.14
C GLU A 107 -31.31 2.36 16.62
N THR A 108 -31.64 1.07 16.53
CA THR A 108 -30.74 -0.03 16.90
C THR A 108 -29.58 -0.16 15.91
N ALA A 109 -29.87 -0.13 14.60
CA ALA A 109 -28.85 -0.21 13.55
C ALA A 109 -27.80 0.90 13.64
N HIS A 110 -28.20 2.11 14.05
CA HIS A 110 -27.30 3.26 14.22
C HIS A 110 -26.74 3.42 15.64
N THR A 111 -26.97 2.46 16.54
CA THR A 111 -26.43 2.54 17.90
C THR A 111 -24.90 2.53 17.87
N GLY A 112 -24.28 3.55 18.47
CA GLY A 112 -22.82 3.70 18.45
C GLY A 112 -22.25 4.30 17.16
N VAL A 113 -23.10 4.67 16.19
CA VAL A 113 -22.69 5.44 15.01
C VAL A 113 -22.64 6.93 15.36
N TYR A 114 -21.43 7.49 15.39
CA TYR A 114 -21.21 8.90 15.69
C TYR A 114 -20.54 9.62 14.52
N ARG A 115 -20.72 10.94 14.42
CA ARG A 115 -19.99 11.78 13.47
C ARG A 115 -18.48 11.65 13.72
N SER A 116 -17.66 11.72 12.67
CA SER A 116 -16.19 11.62 12.78
C SER A 116 -15.55 12.67 13.70
N SER A 117 -16.23 13.80 13.92
CA SER A 117 -15.80 14.84 14.85
C SER A 117 -16.13 14.57 16.33
N ASP A 118 -16.97 13.57 16.61
CA ASP A 118 -17.34 13.17 17.97
C ASP A 118 -16.24 12.25 18.54
N THR A 119 -15.75 12.54 19.74
CA THR A 119 -14.68 11.77 20.38
C THR A 119 -15.07 10.32 20.70
N ARG A 120 -16.37 10.01 20.72
CA ARG A 120 -16.90 8.65 20.88
C ARG A 120 -16.91 7.85 19.58
N SER A 121 -16.74 8.51 18.43
CA SER A 121 -16.69 7.84 17.13
C SER A 121 -15.46 6.95 17.05
N ARG A 122 -15.63 5.75 16.54
CA ARG A 122 -14.52 4.82 16.28
C ARG A 122 -13.54 5.40 15.25
N ILE A 123 -14.06 6.17 14.30
CA ILE A 123 -13.25 6.91 13.30
C ILE A 123 -12.91 8.34 13.72
N TYR A 124 -13.03 8.69 15.00
CA TYR A 124 -12.40 9.91 15.49
C TYR A 124 -10.89 9.76 15.36
N TYR A 125 -10.16 10.76 14.87
CA TYR A 125 -8.76 10.59 14.45
C TYR A 125 -7.87 9.89 15.50
N ARG A 126 -8.04 10.15 16.81
CA ARG A 126 -7.26 9.45 17.86
C ARG A 126 -7.66 7.99 18.10
N ASN A 127 -8.87 7.60 17.71
CA ASN A 127 -9.40 6.25 17.81
C ASN A 127 -9.14 5.42 16.54
N VAL A 128 -8.71 6.07 15.43
CA VAL A 128 -8.43 5.40 14.16
C VAL A 128 -7.39 4.29 14.31
N PRO A 129 -6.24 4.48 14.99
CA PRO A 129 -5.26 3.39 15.15
C PRO A 129 -5.85 2.14 15.81
N GLU A 130 -6.61 2.33 16.90
CA GLU A 130 -7.25 1.21 17.59
C GLU A 130 -8.34 0.56 16.73
N THR A 131 -9.11 1.34 15.97
CA THR A 131 -10.12 0.81 15.04
C THR A 131 -9.49 -0.04 13.94
N CYS A 132 -8.39 0.41 13.34
CA CYS A 132 -7.66 -0.36 12.34
C CYS A 132 -7.01 -1.61 12.97
N GLY A 133 -6.46 -1.48 14.17
CA GLY A 133 -5.76 -2.55 14.88
C GLY A 133 -6.63 -3.66 15.44
N GLU A 134 -7.97 -3.55 15.37
CA GLU A 134 -8.85 -4.70 15.63
C GLU A 134 -8.60 -5.86 14.66
N CYS A 135 -8.15 -5.55 13.43
CA CYS A 135 -7.77 -6.53 12.41
C CYS A 135 -6.27 -6.47 12.06
N HIS A 136 -5.67 -5.28 12.06
CA HIS A 136 -4.26 -5.04 11.71
C HIS A 136 -3.39 -4.91 12.97
N THR A 137 -3.33 -5.98 13.76
CA THR A 137 -2.70 -5.96 15.09
C THR A 137 -1.20 -5.72 14.99
N ASP A 138 -0.51 -6.35 14.05
CA ASP A 138 0.95 -6.27 13.94
C ASP A 138 1.37 -4.88 13.48
N GLU A 139 0.66 -4.30 12.51
CA GLU A 139 0.90 -2.93 12.06
C GLU A 139 0.60 -1.92 13.17
N LEU A 140 -0.45 -2.13 13.98
CA LEU A 140 -0.75 -1.26 15.12
C LEU A 140 0.37 -1.33 16.17
N GLU A 141 0.86 -2.52 16.52
CA GLU A 141 1.93 -2.67 17.51
C GLU A 141 3.23 -1.99 17.06
N HIS A 142 3.59 -2.11 15.78
CA HIS A 142 4.71 -1.35 15.23
C HIS A 142 4.43 0.15 15.19
N PHE A 143 3.22 0.57 14.79
CA PHE A 143 2.86 1.98 14.78
C PHE A 143 2.93 2.63 16.16
N LYS A 144 2.57 1.90 17.22
CA LYS A 144 2.68 2.35 18.61
C LYS A 144 4.11 2.72 19.03
N ASN A 145 5.13 2.09 18.41
CA ASN A 145 6.53 2.42 18.66
C ASN A 145 6.97 3.72 17.99
N SER A 146 6.19 4.24 17.04
CA SER A 146 6.55 5.41 16.25
C SER A 146 6.39 6.73 17.01
N VAL A 147 7.19 7.72 16.62
CA VAL A 147 7.07 9.11 17.10
C VAL A 147 5.74 9.74 16.68
N HIS A 148 5.16 9.29 15.56
CA HIS A 148 3.83 9.71 15.12
C HIS A 148 2.77 9.32 16.14
N PHE A 149 2.72 8.06 16.56
CA PHE A 149 1.76 7.60 17.56
C PHE A 149 1.98 8.27 18.92
N GLN A 150 3.23 8.41 19.35
CA GLN A 150 3.56 9.09 20.61
C GLN A 150 3.07 10.55 20.62
N ASN A 151 3.20 11.27 19.51
CA ASN A 151 2.67 12.63 19.37
C ASN A 151 1.13 12.65 19.31
N LEU A 152 0.50 11.67 18.65
CA LEU A 152 -0.95 11.53 18.61
C LEU A 152 -1.53 11.38 20.03
N GLN A 153 -0.91 10.54 20.86
CA GLN A 153 -1.31 10.33 22.25
C GLN A 153 -1.07 11.56 23.13
N ALA A 154 -0.05 12.36 22.82
CA ALA A 154 0.23 13.63 23.50
C ALA A 154 -0.71 14.78 23.08
N LEU A 155 -1.82 14.49 22.40
CA LEU A 155 -2.79 15.46 21.86
C LEU A 155 -2.18 16.49 20.89
N LYS A 156 -1.10 16.10 20.21
CA LYS A 156 -0.53 16.91 19.13
C LYS A 156 -1.17 16.50 17.80
N ASN A 157 -1.08 17.40 16.82
CA ASN A 157 -1.40 17.06 15.45
C ASN A 157 -0.33 16.10 14.95
N ALA A 158 -0.71 14.84 14.75
CA ALA A 158 0.15 13.77 14.26
C ALA A 158 -0.66 12.92 13.27
N PRO A 159 0.00 12.32 12.27
CA PRO A 159 -0.68 11.46 11.31
C PRO A 159 -1.21 10.20 12.01
N THR A 160 -2.27 9.64 11.45
CA THR A 160 -2.85 8.35 11.85
C THR A 160 -2.94 7.43 10.64
N CYS A 161 -3.45 6.21 10.79
CA CYS A 161 -3.51 5.21 9.71
C CYS A 161 -4.17 5.79 8.45
N ASP A 162 -5.25 6.55 8.63
CA ASP A 162 -6.03 7.17 7.56
C ASP A 162 -5.37 8.38 6.89
N THR A 163 -4.28 8.90 7.47
CA THR A 163 -3.52 10.02 6.89
C THR A 163 -2.68 9.56 5.70
N CYS A 164 -2.18 8.32 5.77
CA CYS A 164 -1.36 7.72 4.71
C CYS A 164 -2.18 6.75 3.86
N HIS A 165 -3.11 6.01 4.46
CA HIS A 165 -3.97 5.05 3.78
C HIS A 165 -5.41 5.57 3.72
N VAL A 166 -5.89 5.94 2.53
CA VAL A 166 -7.24 6.49 2.36
C VAL A 166 -8.29 5.50 2.88
N SER A 167 -9.11 5.87 3.87
CA SER A 167 -9.95 4.92 4.62
C SER A 167 -10.91 4.07 3.78
N HIS A 168 -11.57 4.67 2.79
CA HIS A 168 -12.58 3.99 1.98
C HIS A 168 -12.01 3.28 0.75
N GLU A 169 -10.80 3.57 0.29
CA GLU A 169 -10.15 2.83 -0.81
C GLU A 169 -9.18 1.78 -0.24
N PHE A 170 -8.57 2.11 0.89
CA PHE A 170 -7.50 1.41 1.60
C PHE A 170 -6.45 0.85 0.65
N GLU A 171 -5.85 1.76 -0.12
CA GLU A 171 -4.75 1.45 -1.02
C GLU A 171 -3.41 1.51 -0.28
N ILE A 172 -2.52 0.58 -0.63
CA ILE A 172 -1.12 0.65 -0.23
C ILE A 172 -0.45 1.52 -1.29
N LEU A 173 0.04 2.68 -0.85
CA LEU A 173 0.70 3.64 -1.73
C LEU A 173 1.91 3.01 -2.41
N ALA A 174 2.13 3.41 -3.66
CA ALA A 174 3.36 3.11 -4.36
C ALA A 174 4.51 3.96 -3.82
N VAL A 175 5.74 3.46 -3.99
CA VAL A 175 6.97 4.07 -3.41
C VAL A 175 7.13 5.54 -3.81
N GLU A 176 6.75 5.90 -5.03
CA GLU A 176 6.88 7.27 -5.56
C GLU A 176 5.89 8.26 -4.94
N GLU A 177 4.75 7.79 -4.40
CA GLU A 177 3.75 8.61 -3.74
C GLU A 177 4.19 9.05 -2.33
N PHE A 178 5.06 8.26 -1.69
CA PHE A 178 5.53 8.54 -0.33
C PHE A 178 6.32 9.85 -0.21
N HIS A 179 7.03 10.31 -1.26
CA HIS A 179 7.72 11.59 -1.20
C HIS A 179 6.74 12.72 -0.88
N ALA A 180 5.70 12.81 -1.70
CA ALA A 180 4.73 13.88 -1.66
C ALA A 180 3.92 13.80 -0.36
N LEU A 181 3.53 12.59 0.03
CA LEU A 181 2.80 12.34 1.28
C LEU A 181 3.58 12.84 2.50
N CYS A 182 4.83 12.38 2.67
CA CYS A 182 5.66 12.74 3.81
C CYS A 182 5.99 14.24 3.81
N SER A 183 6.20 14.83 2.63
CA SER A 183 6.53 16.25 2.45
C SER A 183 5.38 17.19 2.86
N ASN A 184 4.14 16.71 2.99
CA ASN A 184 3.04 17.53 3.52
C ASN A 184 3.31 18.00 4.96
N CYS A 185 4.07 17.23 5.74
CA CYS A 185 4.43 17.54 7.12
C CYS A 185 5.93 17.77 7.31
N HIS A 186 6.78 16.93 6.70
CA HIS A 186 8.23 17.03 6.80
C HIS A 186 8.79 17.97 5.74
N ASN A 187 8.68 19.26 6.01
CA ASN A 187 9.19 20.32 5.14
C ASN A 187 9.76 21.50 5.96
N PRO A 188 10.54 22.40 5.33
CA PRO A 188 11.14 23.54 6.01
C PRO A 188 10.14 24.51 6.66
N ASP A 189 8.90 24.59 6.15
CA ASP A 189 7.89 25.52 6.63
C ASP A 189 7.26 25.02 7.94
N MET A 190 6.93 23.73 7.99
CA MET A 190 6.34 23.06 9.16
C MET A 190 7.37 22.79 10.26
N ARG A 191 8.67 22.76 9.92
CA ARG A 191 9.80 22.56 10.85
C ARG A 191 9.66 21.29 11.70
N ILE A 192 9.09 20.23 11.13
CA ILE A 192 8.95 18.92 11.76
C ILE A 192 10.21 18.10 11.48
N ALA A 193 10.88 17.65 12.54
CA ALA A 193 12.06 16.81 12.44
C ALA A 193 11.67 15.32 12.30
N PRO A 194 12.47 14.51 11.57
CA PRO A 194 13.60 14.96 10.76
C PRO A 194 13.11 15.54 9.42
N ALA A 195 13.75 16.61 8.93
CA ALA A 195 13.31 17.30 7.71
C ALA A 195 13.60 16.51 6.43
N ASP A 196 14.58 15.61 6.47
CA ASP A 196 14.98 14.71 5.39
C ASP A 196 14.21 13.36 5.40
N ALA A 197 13.15 13.24 6.22
CA ALA A 197 12.34 12.03 6.28
C ALA A 197 11.78 11.60 4.91
N PRO A 198 11.24 12.50 4.04
CA PRO A 198 10.68 12.09 2.75
C PRO A 198 11.72 11.45 1.83
N GLU A 199 12.93 12.01 1.77
CA GLU A 199 14.02 11.51 0.92
C GLU A 199 14.51 10.14 1.43
N LYS A 200 14.75 10.03 2.74
CA LYS A 200 15.18 8.76 3.35
C LYS A 200 14.14 7.66 3.23
N ALA A 201 12.86 7.99 3.36
CA ALA A 201 11.76 7.04 3.22
C ALA A 201 11.77 6.36 1.84
N ILE A 202 11.93 7.14 0.76
CA ILE A 202 11.96 6.59 -0.61
C ILE A 202 13.20 5.77 -0.85
N ILE A 203 14.37 6.22 -0.38
CA ILE A 203 15.60 5.44 -0.51
C ILE A 203 15.42 4.08 0.16
N ALA A 204 14.87 4.06 1.37
CA ALA A 204 14.64 2.84 2.11
C ALA A 204 13.61 1.90 1.43
N LEU A 205 12.49 2.44 0.95
CA LEU A 205 11.50 1.69 0.17
C LEU A 205 12.04 1.21 -1.18
N GLY A 206 12.89 2.00 -1.83
CA GLY A 206 13.61 1.60 -3.05
C GLY A 206 14.52 0.40 -2.79
N ASN A 207 15.22 0.39 -1.66
CA ASN A 207 16.04 -0.76 -1.25
C ASN A 207 15.20 -2.03 -1.00
N ALA A 208 13.94 -1.91 -0.55
CA ALA A 208 13.02 -3.04 -0.45
C ALA A 208 12.69 -3.64 -1.83
N GLU A 209 12.48 -2.80 -2.86
CA GLU A 209 12.30 -3.29 -4.24
C GLU A 209 13.58 -3.93 -4.82
N ILE A 210 14.77 -3.43 -4.43
CA ILE A 210 16.04 -4.10 -4.75
C ILE A 210 16.07 -5.49 -4.12
N LEU A 211 15.73 -5.63 -2.83
CA LEU A 211 15.68 -6.92 -2.14
C LEU A 211 14.73 -7.89 -2.86
N LYS A 212 13.54 -7.44 -3.21
CA LYS A 212 12.58 -8.24 -3.99
C LYS A 212 13.16 -8.70 -5.31
N SER A 213 13.99 -7.88 -5.97
CA SER A 213 14.71 -8.28 -7.18
C SER A 213 15.80 -9.32 -6.91
N GLU A 214 16.59 -9.14 -5.87
CA GLU A 214 17.64 -10.08 -5.46
C GLU A 214 17.07 -11.46 -5.07
N ILE A 215 15.90 -11.49 -4.44
CA ILE A 215 15.13 -12.70 -4.15
C ILE A 215 14.71 -13.41 -5.43
N ARG A 216 14.28 -12.68 -6.47
CA ARG A 216 13.96 -13.27 -7.78
C ARG A 216 15.20 -13.87 -8.42
N THR A 217 16.31 -13.14 -8.44
CA THR A 217 17.60 -13.63 -8.95
C THR A 217 18.04 -14.90 -8.22
N ALA A 218 17.97 -14.92 -6.89
CA ALA A 218 18.30 -16.11 -6.08
C ALA A 218 17.39 -17.31 -6.39
N ARG A 219 16.09 -17.08 -6.62
CA ARG A 219 15.16 -18.13 -7.03
C ARG A 219 15.53 -18.73 -8.39
N ASP A 220 15.86 -17.89 -9.36
CA ASP A 220 16.25 -18.31 -10.70
C ASP A 220 17.59 -19.06 -10.68
N ALA A 221 18.54 -18.58 -9.88
CA ALA A 221 19.82 -19.23 -9.60
C ALA A 221 19.66 -20.67 -9.09
N ILE A 222 18.83 -20.83 -8.06
CA ILE A 222 18.54 -22.12 -7.45
C ILE A 222 17.84 -23.03 -8.45
N LYS A 223 16.91 -22.50 -9.24
CA LYS A 223 16.22 -23.28 -10.28
C LYS A 223 17.22 -23.84 -11.30
N GLN A 224 18.11 -23.01 -11.82
CA GLN A 224 19.16 -23.43 -12.74
C GLN A 224 20.10 -24.47 -12.11
N ALA A 225 20.54 -24.23 -10.88
CA ALA A 225 21.41 -25.15 -10.15
C ALA A 225 20.76 -26.54 -9.94
N LYS A 226 19.45 -26.58 -9.66
CA LYS A 226 18.66 -27.83 -9.59
C LYS A 226 18.62 -28.56 -10.93
N GLU A 227 18.44 -27.84 -12.04
CA GLU A 227 18.43 -28.41 -13.40
C GLU A 227 19.80 -29.01 -13.77
N GLU A 228 20.88 -28.44 -13.25
CA GLU A 228 22.26 -28.94 -13.40
C GLU A 228 22.60 -30.09 -12.44
N GLY A 229 21.66 -30.51 -11.58
CA GLY A 229 21.86 -31.60 -10.62
C GLY A 229 22.74 -31.25 -9.42
N ARG A 230 22.92 -29.96 -9.13
CA ARG A 230 23.72 -29.48 -7.98
C ARG A 230 22.89 -29.51 -6.70
N ASP A 231 23.55 -29.74 -5.56
CA ASP A 231 22.93 -29.55 -4.25
C ASP A 231 22.73 -28.04 -4.00
N VAL A 232 21.51 -27.67 -3.64
CA VAL A 232 21.07 -26.29 -3.42
C VAL A 232 20.50 -26.09 -2.03
N THR A 233 20.70 -27.06 -1.13
CA THR A 233 20.12 -27.02 0.23
C THR A 233 20.57 -25.76 0.99
N ALA A 234 21.87 -25.43 0.92
CA ALA A 234 22.41 -24.21 1.55
C ALA A 234 21.82 -22.94 0.92
N ALA A 235 21.74 -22.87 -0.41
CA ALA A 235 21.15 -21.75 -1.13
C ALA A 235 19.67 -21.53 -0.76
N GLN A 236 18.90 -22.61 -0.64
CA GLN A 236 17.47 -22.54 -0.28
C GLN A 236 17.27 -21.98 1.13
N VAL A 237 18.10 -22.37 2.10
CA VAL A 237 18.02 -21.83 3.47
C VAL A 237 18.20 -20.31 3.50
N GLU A 238 19.17 -19.78 2.75
CA GLU A 238 19.40 -18.34 2.67
C GLU A 238 18.29 -17.61 1.88
N LEU A 239 17.74 -18.25 0.83
CA LEU A 239 16.58 -17.72 0.11
C LEU A 239 15.37 -17.61 1.04
N ASP A 240 15.07 -18.65 1.81
CA ASP A 240 13.93 -18.67 2.74
C ASP A 240 14.08 -17.58 3.81
N LYS A 241 15.30 -17.33 4.29
CA LYS A 241 15.62 -16.21 5.18
C LYS A 241 15.33 -14.86 4.51
N ALA A 242 15.80 -14.65 3.28
CA ALA A 242 15.57 -13.40 2.55
C ALA A 242 14.07 -13.15 2.29
N ILE A 243 13.33 -14.19 1.91
CA ILE A 243 11.87 -14.14 1.71
C ILE A 243 11.17 -13.78 3.02
N THR A 244 11.51 -14.45 4.13
CA THR A 244 10.93 -14.16 5.45
C THR A 244 11.18 -12.71 5.87
N ILE A 245 12.37 -12.18 5.60
CA ILE A 245 12.68 -10.77 5.87
C ILE A 245 11.82 -9.86 5.01
N HIS A 246 11.78 -10.08 3.69
CA HIS A 246 10.99 -9.29 2.75
C HIS A 246 9.50 -9.26 3.11
N ASP A 247 8.93 -10.42 3.44
CA ASP A 247 7.51 -10.56 3.73
C ASP A 247 7.09 -9.85 5.03
N ASN A 248 8.04 -9.65 5.96
CA ASN A 248 7.83 -8.89 7.19
C ASN A 248 8.09 -7.38 7.04
N LEU A 249 8.65 -6.91 5.91
CA LEU A 249 8.94 -5.48 5.72
C LEU A 249 7.70 -4.58 5.86
N PRO A 250 6.51 -4.93 5.31
CA PRO A 250 5.33 -4.10 5.48
C PRO A 250 4.97 -3.85 6.94
N ILE A 251 5.13 -4.84 7.82
CA ILE A 251 4.87 -4.69 9.26
C ILE A 251 5.92 -3.78 9.91
N ILE A 252 7.21 -4.04 9.65
CA ILE A 252 8.32 -3.27 10.23
C ILE A 252 8.30 -1.81 9.78
N TRP A 253 7.85 -1.54 8.55
CA TRP A 253 7.70 -0.19 8.01
C TRP A 253 6.83 0.72 8.91
N HIS A 254 5.82 0.15 9.57
CA HIS A 254 4.91 0.91 10.43
C HIS A 254 5.56 1.42 11.73
N ASP A 255 6.79 1.00 12.06
CA ASP A 255 7.57 1.59 13.15
C ASP A 255 8.01 3.02 12.82
N PHE A 256 8.10 3.35 11.52
CA PHE A 256 8.65 4.62 10.99
C PHE A 256 10.07 4.91 11.47
N ASN A 257 10.80 3.86 11.88
CA ASN A 257 12.21 3.91 12.23
C ASN A 257 13.06 3.51 11.01
N LEU A 258 13.46 4.52 10.24
CA LEU A 258 14.18 4.31 8.97
C LEU A 258 15.52 3.60 9.16
N ALA A 259 16.22 3.83 10.29
CA ALA A 259 17.49 3.17 10.57
C ALA A 259 17.31 1.66 10.86
N LEU A 260 16.27 1.30 11.62
CA LEU A 260 15.90 -0.09 11.85
C LEU A 260 15.51 -0.77 10.53
N PHE A 261 14.65 -0.11 9.75
CA PHE A 261 14.15 -0.64 8.49
C PHE A 261 15.28 -0.88 7.47
N GLU A 262 16.22 0.06 7.33
CA GLU A 262 17.41 -0.08 6.49
C GLU A 262 18.32 -1.24 6.93
N GLY A 263 18.49 -1.43 8.24
CA GLY A 263 19.23 -2.57 8.79
C GLY A 263 18.61 -3.91 8.40
N VAL A 264 17.29 -4.04 8.58
CA VAL A 264 16.55 -5.27 8.22
C VAL A 264 16.63 -5.56 6.72
N ILE A 265 16.50 -4.55 5.86
CA ILE A 265 16.66 -4.72 4.41
C ILE A 265 18.08 -5.18 4.07
N THR A 266 19.09 -4.60 4.72
CA THR A 266 20.49 -4.98 4.51
C THR A 266 20.72 -6.46 4.84
N ASP A 267 20.13 -6.95 5.93
CA ASP A 267 20.19 -8.38 6.28
C ASP A 267 19.50 -9.27 5.24
N GLY A 268 18.37 -8.82 4.69
CA GLY A 268 17.66 -9.51 3.61
C GLY A 268 18.49 -9.55 2.32
N LEU A 269 19.12 -8.43 1.94
CA LEU A 269 19.98 -8.34 0.76
C LEU A 269 21.19 -9.27 0.88
N ASN A 270 21.82 -9.30 2.06
CA ASN A 270 22.93 -10.19 2.34
C ASN A 270 22.51 -11.66 2.24
N ALA A 271 21.35 -12.03 2.77
CA ALA A 271 20.81 -13.39 2.65
C ALA A 271 20.51 -13.75 1.18
N ALA A 272 19.88 -12.86 0.42
CA ALA A 272 19.58 -13.10 -0.99
C ALA A 272 20.84 -13.28 -1.84
N ARG A 273 21.88 -12.46 -1.62
CA ARG A 273 23.16 -12.56 -2.33
C ARG A 273 23.93 -13.81 -1.95
N LYS A 274 23.97 -14.16 -0.66
CA LYS A 274 24.55 -15.42 -0.21
C LYS A 274 23.83 -16.62 -0.82
N SER A 275 22.51 -16.57 -0.96
CA SER A 275 21.74 -17.60 -1.67
C SER A 275 22.19 -17.75 -3.13
N GLN A 276 22.43 -16.63 -3.84
CA GLN A 276 22.95 -16.65 -5.22
C GLN A 276 24.35 -17.27 -5.29
N GLU A 277 25.25 -16.90 -4.37
CA GLU A 277 26.61 -17.45 -4.29
C GLU A 277 26.60 -18.96 -4.06
N GLU A 278 25.81 -19.45 -3.11
CA GLU A 278 25.63 -20.88 -2.82
C GLU A 278 24.98 -21.62 -4.00
N ALA A 279 24.15 -20.94 -4.79
CA ALA A 279 23.62 -21.43 -6.05
C ALA A 279 24.61 -21.32 -7.23
N GLY A 280 25.86 -20.92 -6.98
CA GLY A 280 26.95 -20.87 -7.94
C GLY A 280 26.93 -19.67 -8.90
N LEU A 281 26.11 -18.65 -8.62
CA LEU A 281 26.24 -17.36 -9.30
C LEU A 281 27.48 -16.65 -8.76
N GLN A 282 28.37 -16.28 -9.67
CA GLN A 282 29.50 -15.42 -9.32
C GLN A 282 28.97 -14.01 -9.01
N PRO A 283 29.49 -13.35 -7.97
CA PRO A 283 29.20 -11.93 -7.75
C PRO A 283 29.52 -11.15 -9.01
N VAL A 284 28.58 -10.30 -9.47
CA VAL A 284 28.93 -9.30 -10.47
C VAL A 284 29.98 -8.41 -9.82
N GLU A 285 31.23 -8.46 -10.28
CA GLU A 285 32.25 -7.48 -9.88
C GLU A 285 31.67 -6.09 -10.16
N THR A 286 31.33 -5.35 -9.11
CA THR A 286 31.08 -3.93 -9.24
C THR A 286 32.38 -3.32 -9.72
N LEU A 287 32.45 -2.98 -11.01
CA LEU A 287 33.54 -2.19 -11.56
C LEU A 287 33.79 -1.03 -10.57
N PRO A 288 35.04 -0.83 -10.09
CA PRO A 288 35.33 0.32 -9.27
C PRO A 288 34.83 1.54 -10.03
N SER A 289 34.07 2.40 -9.37
CA SER A 289 33.76 3.72 -9.88
C SER A 289 35.07 4.50 -9.97
N THR A 290 35.87 4.25 -11.01
CA THR A 290 37.03 5.07 -11.35
C THR A 290 36.48 6.46 -11.66
N PRO A 291 36.68 7.47 -10.79
CA PRO A 291 36.31 8.83 -11.11
C PRO A 291 37.32 9.29 -12.14
N GLY A 292 36.96 9.32 -13.43
CA GLY A 292 37.82 9.97 -14.41
C GLY A 292 37.67 9.58 -15.87
N PHE A 293 37.14 8.40 -16.22
CA PHE A 293 37.12 8.00 -17.64
C PHE A 293 36.10 8.77 -18.48
N GLY A 294 34.99 9.24 -17.88
CA GLY A 294 34.00 10.07 -18.57
C GLY A 294 34.49 11.50 -18.88
N ILE A 295 35.39 12.05 -18.05
CA ILE A 295 35.83 13.45 -18.18
C ILE A 295 36.94 13.58 -19.24
N ILE A 296 37.82 12.58 -19.36
CA ILE A 296 38.96 12.62 -20.30
C ILE A 296 38.48 12.55 -21.77
N LEU A 297 37.46 11.76 -22.09
CA LEU A 297 36.92 11.72 -23.46
C LEU A 297 36.24 13.02 -23.87
N SER A 298 35.54 13.70 -22.95
CA SER A 298 34.92 15.00 -23.23
C SER A 298 35.95 16.11 -23.50
N LEU A 299 37.07 16.16 -22.76
CA LEU A 299 38.09 17.19 -22.96
C LEU A 299 38.84 17.02 -24.29
N LEU A 300 39.08 15.78 -24.74
CA LEU A 300 39.66 15.52 -26.06
C LEU A 300 38.69 15.90 -27.19
N GLY A 301 37.39 15.68 -27.01
CA GLY A 301 36.34 16.09 -27.94
C GLY A 301 36.26 17.62 -28.12
N PHE A 302 36.32 18.38 -27.02
CA PHE A 302 36.32 19.85 -27.10
C PHE A 302 37.61 20.42 -27.68
N GLY A 303 38.76 19.79 -27.42
CA GLY A 303 40.04 20.19 -28.01
C GLY A 303 40.07 20.06 -29.54
N MET A 304 39.52 18.97 -30.07
CA MET A 304 39.42 18.75 -31.53
C MET A 304 38.50 19.77 -32.21
N ILE A 305 37.36 20.10 -31.60
CA ILE A 305 36.42 21.10 -32.12
C ILE A 305 37.07 22.50 -32.12
N TYR A 306 37.80 22.85 -31.05
CA TYR A 306 38.47 24.15 -30.95
C TYR A 306 39.57 24.33 -32.01
N VAL A 307 40.37 23.27 -32.26
CA VAL A 307 41.41 23.29 -33.31
C VAL A 307 40.78 23.38 -34.71
N SER A 308 39.67 22.68 -34.97
CA SER A 308 38.95 22.78 -36.24
C SER A 308 38.38 24.18 -36.49
N ILE A 309 37.84 24.85 -35.46
CA ILE A 309 37.32 26.23 -35.56
C ILE A 309 38.44 27.24 -35.84
N ILE A 310 39.61 27.10 -35.20
CA ILE A 310 40.76 27.97 -35.46
C ILE A 310 41.31 27.76 -36.87
N TYR A 311 41.40 26.51 -37.32
CA TYR A 311 41.87 26.19 -38.67
C TYR A 311 40.96 26.78 -39.76
N TYR A 312 39.64 26.75 -39.55
CA TYR A 312 38.67 27.29 -40.51
C TYR A 312 38.60 28.83 -40.54
N ARG A 313 39.01 29.52 -39.46
CA ARG A 313 39.05 30.99 -39.38
C ARG A 313 40.33 31.62 -39.94
N ARG A 314 41.35 30.83 -40.29
CA ARG A 314 42.63 31.29 -40.86
C ARG A 314 42.73 31.12 -42.38
N LYS A 315 41.64 30.72 -43.04
CA LYS A 315 41.48 30.68 -44.49
C LYS A 315 40.50 31.77 -44.92
#